data_AF-A0A7I4YSC2-F1
#
_entry.id   AF-A0A7I4YSC2-F1
#
_cell.length_a   1.000
_cell.length_b   1.000
_cell.length_c   1.000
_cell.angle_alpha   90.00
_cell.angle_beta   90.00
_cell.angle_gamma   90.00
#
_symmetry.space_group_name_H-M   'P 1'
#
loop_
_entity.id
_entity.type
_entity.pdbx_description
1 polymer ?
#
loop_
_entity_poly.entity_id
_entity_poly.type
_entity_poly.pdbx_seq_one_letter_code
_entity_poly.pdbx_strand_id
1 'polypeptide(L)'
;MPSDEEPFAALNPEWPKFFQRVLCFCCFGRACLIPNNGYLSETGASIVDDLLQLHIVPKTRVVRMASPSFFYSRCCGRYEIKPKEGSFQLFVKGYESAQTVFSRWDYDKTLLSDAEEERFKYLFQKMIVLDYIIRNTDRHMDNLLIRHIPGKVIELAAIDNGLAFPVKHPEFVSRFRTFPFRWTEYRWAQQPWDPALREHLLALINPAFLHDLCHELKILFRYKHINSRYLVFSQMRVVRGQVWNLYDCLAKNETPDSLIMKEPILVTRRYRRNRPNTDNWAQWFRVRHCNNYSRACC
;
A
#
# COMPACT_ATOMS: atom_id res chain seq x y z
N MET A 1 1.46 15.57 -4.70
CA MET A 1 1.95 15.19 -6.04
C MET A 1 0.84 15.40 -7.08
N PRO A 2 0.99 16.31 -8.05
CA PRO A 2 0.04 16.49 -9.15
C PRO A 2 -0.06 15.23 -10.03
N SER A 3 -1.28 14.83 -10.37
CA SER A 3 -1.55 13.60 -11.14
C SER A 3 -1.09 13.68 -12.60
N ASP A 4 -0.99 14.90 -13.15
CA ASP A 4 -0.53 15.17 -14.51
C ASP A 4 1.01 15.24 -14.63
N GLU A 5 1.74 15.08 -13.52
CA GLU A 5 3.20 15.04 -13.44
C GLU A 5 3.75 13.64 -13.08
N GLU A 6 2.87 12.67 -12.80
CA GLU A 6 3.25 11.28 -12.53
C GLU A 6 3.98 10.65 -13.74
N PRO A 7 4.88 9.67 -13.52
CA PRO A 7 5.39 8.86 -14.61
C PRO A 7 4.19 8.26 -15.36
N PHE A 8 4.16 8.38 -16.70
CA PHE A 8 3.04 8.03 -17.60
C PHE A 8 1.93 9.09 -17.79
N ALA A 9 2.01 10.26 -17.15
CA ALA A 9 1.09 11.35 -17.40
C ALA A 9 1.39 12.04 -18.75
N ALA A 10 0.37 12.71 -19.33
CA ALA A 10 0.46 13.33 -20.65
C ALA A 10 1.58 14.38 -20.77
N LEU A 11 2.02 14.95 -19.64
CA LEU A 11 3.08 15.96 -19.57
C LEU A 11 4.46 15.40 -19.20
N ASN A 12 4.57 14.11 -18.89
CA ASN A 12 5.83 13.39 -18.67
C ASN A 12 5.84 12.04 -19.42
N PRO A 13 5.79 12.06 -20.77
CA PRO A 13 5.79 10.83 -21.55
C PRO A 13 7.20 10.24 -21.58
N GLU A 14 7.46 9.29 -20.68
CA GLU A 14 8.59 8.38 -20.87
C GLU A 14 8.26 7.39 -22.01
N TRP A 15 8.40 7.86 -23.25
CA TRP A 15 8.16 7.10 -24.49
C TRP A 15 8.82 5.71 -24.49
N PRO A 16 10.05 5.49 -23.96
CA PRO A 16 10.63 4.14 -23.88
C PRO A 16 9.79 3.18 -23.02
N LYS A 17 9.21 3.65 -21.90
CA LYS A 17 8.38 2.84 -21.00
C LYS A 17 6.97 2.61 -21.57
N PHE A 18 6.46 3.54 -22.39
CA PHE A 18 5.21 3.34 -23.14
C PHE A 18 5.36 2.27 -24.23
N PHE A 19 6.43 2.32 -25.03
CA PHE A 19 6.71 1.33 -26.07
C PHE A 19 7.00 -0.07 -25.51
N GLN A 20 7.77 -0.18 -24.41
CA GLN A 20 7.96 -1.45 -23.69
C GLN A 20 6.64 -2.10 -23.25
N ARG A 21 5.62 -1.28 -22.96
CA ARG A 21 4.32 -1.74 -22.45
C ARG A 21 3.33 -2.14 -23.53
N VAL A 22 3.37 -1.47 -24.69
CA VAL A 22 2.50 -1.79 -25.85
C VAL A 22 2.99 -3.02 -26.60
N LEU A 23 4.31 -3.22 -26.71
CA LEU A 23 4.92 -4.34 -27.44
C LEU A 23 5.28 -5.54 -26.55
N CYS A 24 5.32 -5.39 -25.22
CA CYS A 24 5.73 -6.43 -24.27
C CYS A 24 4.87 -6.43 -22.98
N PHE A 25 3.56 -6.65 -23.12
CA PHE A 25 2.56 -6.65 -22.04
C PHE A 25 2.87 -7.61 -20.86
N CYS A 26 3.79 -8.56 -21.06
CA CYS A 26 4.19 -9.56 -20.08
C CYS A 26 5.61 -9.39 -19.50
N CYS A 27 6.46 -8.50 -20.05
CA CYS A 27 7.91 -8.53 -19.78
C CYS A 27 8.50 -7.31 -19.06
N PHE A 28 7.82 -6.14 -19.04
CA PHE A 28 8.41 -4.92 -18.50
C PHE A 28 7.46 -4.09 -17.60
N GLY A 29 7.91 -3.79 -16.37
CA GLY A 29 7.30 -2.81 -15.46
C GLY A 29 6.24 -3.33 -14.47
N ARG A 30 5.61 -2.41 -13.72
CA ARG A 30 4.52 -2.69 -12.76
C ARG A 30 3.17 -2.88 -13.48
N ALA A 31 3.08 -3.83 -14.42
CA ALA A 31 1.88 -4.07 -15.24
C ALA A 31 0.62 -4.47 -14.43
N CYS A 32 0.78 -4.81 -13.17
CA CYS A 32 -0.32 -5.06 -12.22
C CYS A 32 -0.95 -3.77 -11.64
N LEU A 33 -0.37 -2.59 -11.87
CA LEU A 33 -0.90 -1.32 -11.40
C LEU A 33 -1.69 -0.57 -12.49
N ILE A 34 -2.69 0.19 -12.07
CA ILE A 34 -3.43 1.11 -12.95
C ILE A 34 -2.53 2.34 -13.23
N PRO A 35 -2.34 2.77 -14.50
CA PRO A 35 -1.53 3.94 -14.81
C PRO A 35 -2.14 5.24 -14.27
N ASN A 36 -1.30 6.22 -13.93
CA ASN A 36 -1.68 7.57 -13.48
C ASN A 36 -2.68 7.57 -12.30
N ASN A 37 -2.49 6.61 -11.40
CA ASN A 37 -3.35 6.38 -10.24
C ASN A 37 -2.59 6.52 -8.93
N GLY A 38 -1.37 7.07 -8.95
CA GLY A 38 -0.49 7.19 -7.79
C GLY A 38 -1.11 8.02 -6.68
N TYR A 39 -1.65 9.18 -7.01
CA TYR A 39 -2.32 10.06 -6.05
C TYR A 39 -3.54 9.44 -5.35
N LEU A 40 -4.29 8.58 -6.05
CA LEU A 40 -5.38 7.79 -5.47
C LEU A 40 -4.84 6.65 -4.60
N SER A 41 -3.71 6.06 -4.98
CA SER A 41 -3.00 5.08 -4.17
C SER A 41 -2.53 5.66 -2.83
N GLU A 42 -1.92 6.85 -2.85
CA GLU A 42 -1.51 7.59 -1.65
C GLU A 42 -2.68 7.90 -0.71
N THR A 43 -3.77 8.41 -1.28
CA THR A 43 -4.98 8.70 -0.51
C THR A 43 -5.59 7.40 0.03
N GLY A 44 -5.57 6.33 -0.76
CA GLY A 44 -6.04 5.01 -0.36
C GLY A 44 -5.27 4.45 0.83
N ALA A 45 -3.94 4.59 0.84
CA ALA A 45 -3.10 4.18 1.98
C ALA A 45 -3.49 4.92 3.27
N SER A 46 -3.76 6.23 3.18
CA SER A 46 -4.26 7.01 4.33
C SER A 46 -5.65 6.56 4.78
N ILE A 47 -6.55 6.15 3.87
CA ILE A 47 -7.86 5.58 4.26
C ILE A 47 -7.69 4.25 4.99
N VAL A 48 -6.79 3.38 4.51
CA VAL A 48 -6.51 2.09 5.16
C VAL A 48 -5.92 2.29 6.55
N ASP A 49 -4.96 3.21 6.70
CA ASP A 49 -4.40 3.60 8.00
C ASP A 49 -5.47 4.08 8.99
N ASP A 50 -6.38 4.96 8.53
CA ASP A 50 -7.45 5.52 9.33
C ASP A 50 -8.44 4.47 9.81
N LEU A 51 -8.85 3.56 8.92
CA LEU A 51 -9.80 2.48 9.24
C LEU A 51 -9.20 1.42 10.17
N LEU A 52 -7.89 1.16 10.07
CA LEU A 52 -7.17 0.22 10.93
C LEU A 52 -6.66 0.85 12.23
N GLN A 53 -6.73 2.18 12.34
CA GLN A 53 -6.22 2.96 13.48
C GLN A 53 -4.71 2.72 13.69
N LEU A 54 -3.95 2.63 12.59
CA LEU A 54 -2.50 2.39 12.65
C LEU A 54 -1.76 3.68 13.05
N HIS A 55 -2.18 4.82 12.51
CA HIS A 55 -1.61 6.15 12.78
C HIS A 55 -0.14 6.28 12.39
N ILE A 56 0.23 5.70 11.25
CA ILE A 56 1.59 5.74 10.69
C ILE A 56 1.64 6.44 9.33
N VAL A 57 0.53 6.60 8.61
CA VAL A 57 0.50 7.36 7.36
C VAL A 57 0.14 8.82 7.65
N PRO A 58 1.00 9.81 7.33
CA PRO A 58 0.62 11.21 7.43
C PRO A 58 -0.64 11.46 6.58
N LYS A 59 -1.62 12.19 7.14
CA LYS A 59 -2.93 12.35 6.49
C LYS A 59 -2.77 12.81 5.05
N THR A 60 -3.36 12.03 4.15
CA THR A 60 -3.25 12.27 2.71
C THR A 60 -4.62 12.29 2.07
N ARG A 61 -4.90 13.32 1.27
CA ARG A 61 -6.20 13.50 0.58
C ARG A 61 -5.98 13.97 -0.85
N VAL A 62 -6.98 13.75 -1.70
CA VAL A 62 -7.03 14.34 -3.05
C VAL A 62 -7.40 15.81 -2.93
N VAL A 63 -6.55 16.70 -3.43
CA VAL A 63 -6.76 18.16 -3.40
C VAL A 63 -6.51 18.74 -4.78
N ARG A 64 -7.17 19.86 -5.09
CA ARG A 64 -6.89 20.67 -6.27
C ARG A 64 -6.17 21.94 -5.84
N MET A 65 -4.97 22.15 -6.38
CA MET A 65 -4.15 23.33 -6.08
C MET A 65 -3.59 23.92 -7.36
N ALA A 66 -3.41 25.24 -7.37
CA ALA A 66 -2.72 25.94 -8.44
C ALA A 66 -1.51 26.64 -7.85
N SER A 67 -0.35 26.53 -8.50
CA SER A 67 0.88 27.18 -8.06
C SER A 67 1.76 27.48 -9.27
N PRO A 68 2.35 28.68 -9.42
CA PRO A 68 3.27 28.98 -10.50
C PRO A 68 4.46 28.01 -10.60
N SER A 69 4.81 27.33 -9.50
CA SER A 69 5.89 26.34 -9.44
C SER A 69 5.54 25.00 -10.09
N PHE A 70 4.27 24.72 -10.40
CA PHE A 70 3.88 23.47 -11.07
C PHE A 70 4.18 23.52 -12.57
N PHE A 71 4.33 22.35 -13.19
CA PHE A 71 4.67 22.25 -14.61
C PHE A 71 3.45 22.41 -15.51
N TYR A 72 3.24 23.58 -16.11
CA TYR A 72 2.13 23.80 -17.05
C TYR A 72 2.58 23.69 -18.51
N SER A 73 1.77 23.04 -19.34
CA SER A 73 1.98 23.10 -20.79
C SER A 73 1.75 24.52 -21.31
N ARG A 74 2.58 24.93 -22.28
CA ARG A 74 2.50 26.25 -22.88
C ARG A 74 1.47 26.23 -24.00
N CYS A 75 0.40 27.01 -23.88
CA CYS A 75 -0.57 27.22 -24.95
C CYS A 75 -0.49 28.67 -25.42
N CYS A 76 -0.30 28.89 -26.73
CA CYS A 76 -0.26 30.23 -27.34
C CYS A 76 0.69 31.22 -26.64
N GLY A 77 1.86 30.75 -26.21
CA GLY A 77 2.91 31.60 -25.62
C GLY A 77 2.70 32.02 -24.16
N ARG A 78 1.54 31.74 -23.54
CA ARG A 78 1.22 32.10 -22.15
C ARG A 78 1.24 30.87 -21.23
N TYR A 79 1.63 31.08 -19.97
CA TYR A 79 1.44 30.12 -18.88
C TYR A 79 0.07 30.35 -18.28
N GLU A 80 -0.88 29.43 -18.51
CA GLU A 80 -2.18 29.47 -17.85
C GLU A 80 -2.10 28.60 -16.59
N ILE A 81 -2.05 29.26 -15.43
CA ILE A 81 -2.02 28.58 -14.13
C ILE A 81 -3.41 28.01 -13.86
N LYS A 82 -3.53 26.68 -13.94
CA LYS A 82 -4.78 25.96 -13.65
C LYS A 82 -4.65 25.14 -12.37
N PRO A 83 -5.74 24.93 -11.61
CA PRO A 83 -5.74 23.98 -10.51
C PRO A 83 -5.51 22.57 -10.99
N LYS A 84 -4.37 22.00 -10.59
CA LYS A 84 -4.00 20.60 -10.79
C LYS A 84 -4.50 19.75 -9.65
N GLU A 85 -4.95 18.55 -9.96
CA GLU A 85 -5.43 17.60 -8.95
C GLU A 85 -4.31 16.63 -8.60
N GLY A 86 -4.17 16.33 -7.32
CA GLY A 86 -3.12 15.45 -6.84
C GLY A 86 -3.30 15.05 -5.38
N SER A 87 -2.39 14.21 -4.89
CA SER A 87 -2.34 13.86 -3.48
C SER A 87 -1.70 14.99 -2.70
N PHE A 88 -2.30 15.35 -1.57
CA PHE A 88 -1.73 16.28 -0.62
C PHE A 88 -1.54 15.54 0.71
N GLN A 89 -0.29 15.30 1.05
CA GLN A 89 0.12 14.62 2.27
C GLN A 89 0.68 15.64 3.27
N LEU A 90 0.29 15.53 4.54
CA LEU A 90 0.83 16.38 5.59
C LEU A 90 2.33 16.13 5.79
N PHE A 91 3.10 17.21 5.90
CA PHE A 91 4.52 17.15 6.18
C PHE A 91 4.78 16.79 7.64
N VAL A 92 5.69 15.84 7.88
CA VAL A 92 6.13 15.43 9.22
C VAL A 92 7.51 16.04 9.54
N LYS A 93 7.65 16.63 10.73
CA LYS A 93 8.87 17.34 11.14
C LYS A 93 9.75 16.47 12.04
N GLY A 94 11.07 16.55 11.85
CA GLY A 94 12.04 15.86 12.70
C GLY A 94 12.14 14.36 12.44
N TYR A 95 11.65 13.89 11.29
CA TYR A 95 11.83 12.53 10.84
C TYR A 95 13.02 12.43 9.88
N GLU A 96 13.71 11.29 9.92
CA GLU A 96 14.80 10.93 9.02
C GLU A 96 14.47 9.59 8.34
N SER A 97 15.15 9.25 7.24
CA SER A 97 14.93 7.95 6.60
C SER A 97 15.31 6.80 7.54
N ALA A 98 14.58 5.68 7.43
CA ALA A 98 14.87 4.49 8.21
C ALA A 98 16.27 3.95 7.90
N GLN A 99 16.75 4.11 6.65
CA GLN A 99 18.13 3.77 6.32
C GLN A 99 19.14 4.51 7.20
N THR A 100 19.03 5.84 7.29
CA THR A 100 19.93 6.66 8.12
C THR A 100 19.82 6.33 9.60
N VAL A 101 18.60 6.05 10.08
CA VAL A 101 18.36 5.71 11.50
C VAL A 101 18.94 4.34 11.83
N PHE A 102 18.71 3.33 10.99
CA PHE A 102 19.23 1.98 11.19
C PHE A 102 20.76 1.98 11.18
N SER A 103 21.41 2.70 10.25
CA SER A 103 22.87 2.83 10.25
C SER A 103 23.42 3.42 11.57
N ARG A 104 22.68 4.32 12.23
CA ARG A 104 23.06 4.85 13.54
C ARG A 104 22.91 3.81 14.65
N TRP A 105 21.81 3.07 14.67
CA TRP A 105 21.59 1.99 15.64
C TRP A 105 22.57 0.82 15.47
N ASP A 106 22.96 0.51 14.24
CA ASP A 106 23.95 -0.53 13.95
C ASP A 106 25.36 -0.12 14.38
N TYR A 107 25.69 1.17 14.24
CA TYR A 107 26.97 1.73 14.68
C TYR A 107 27.07 1.81 16.21
N ASP A 108 26.03 2.34 16.86
CA ASP A 108 25.96 2.48 18.32
C ASP A 108 24.68 1.84 18.86
N LYS A 109 24.82 0.59 19.33
CA LYS A 109 23.73 -0.19 19.91
C LYS A 109 23.20 0.39 21.22
N THR A 110 23.92 1.31 21.87
CA THR A 110 23.46 1.94 23.12
C THR A 110 22.38 3.00 22.89
N LEU A 111 22.20 3.44 21.64
CA LEU A 111 21.21 4.46 21.27
C LEU A 111 19.77 3.94 21.33
N LEU A 112 19.55 2.63 21.24
CA LEU A 112 18.22 2.03 21.24
C LEU A 112 18.07 1.18 22.50
N SER A 113 17.36 1.69 23.49
CA SER A 113 17.04 0.90 24.69
C SER A 113 16.05 -0.23 24.37
N ASP A 114 16.01 -1.27 25.19
CA ASP A 114 15.09 -2.41 25.00
C ASP A 114 13.62 -1.96 24.93
N ALA A 115 13.24 -0.96 25.72
CA ALA A 115 11.88 -0.40 25.71
C ALA A 115 11.56 0.36 24.41
N GLU A 116 12.52 1.10 23.86
CA GLU A 116 12.37 1.78 22.57
C GLU A 116 12.35 0.79 21.42
N GLU A 117 13.13 -0.29 21.51
CA GLU A 117 13.13 -1.35 20.52
C GLU A 117 11.77 -2.07 20.46
N GLU A 118 11.19 -2.40 21.62
CA GLU A 118 9.84 -2.99 21.70
C GLU A 118 8.79 -2.05 21.12
N ARG A 119 8.88 -0.75 21.43
CA ARG A 119 8.00 0.27 20.83
C ARG A 119 8.20 0.38 19.32
N PHE A 120 9.44 0.30 18.84
CA PHE A 120 9.73 0.32 17.41
C PHE A 120 9.17 -0.90 16.71
N LYS A 121 9.33 -2.10 17.29
CA LYS A 121 8.74 -3.35 16.79
C LYS A 121 7.25 -3.21 16.57
N TYR A 122 6.52 -2.66 17.56
CA TYR A 122 5.09 -2.37 17.45
C TYR A 122 4.77 -1.47 16.25
N LEU A 123 5.50 -0.37 16.07
CA LEU A 123 5.32 0.56 14.95
C LEU A 123 5.69 -0.07 13.59
N PHE A 124 6.75 -0.87 13.56
CA PHE A 124 7.21 -1.56 12.36
C PHE A 124 6.19 -2.61 11.91
N GLN A 125 5.61 -3.36 12.85
CA GLN A 125 4.57 -4.33 12.56
C GLN A 125 3.26 -3.68 12.10
N LYS A 126 2.93 -2.47 12.57
CA LYS A 126 1.85 -1.66 11.96
C LYS A 126 2.12 -1.33 10.49
N MET A 127 3.36 -0.99 10.15
CA MET A 127 3.76 -0.76 8.75
C MET A 127 3.63 -2.03 7.91
N ILE A 128 4.01 -3.19 8.45
CA ILE A 128 3.81 -4.50 7.79
C ILE A 128 2.33 -4.71 7.44
N VAL A 129 1.43 -4.46 8.40
CA VAL A 129 -0.02 -4.60 8.20
C VAL A 129 -0.51 -3.70 7.06
N LEU A 130 -0.14 -2.43 7.07
CA LEU A 130 -0.48 -1.47 6.02
C LEU A 130 0.02 -1.97 4.65
N ASP A 131 1.32 -2.22 4.53
CA ASP A 131 1.97 -2.59 3.27
C ASP A 131 1.44 -3.90 2.70
N TYR A 132 1.10 -4.86 3.57
CA TYR A 132 0.51 -6.12 3.15
C TYR A 132 -0.89 -5.93 2.57
N ILE A 133 -1.77 -5.20 3.28
CA ILE A 133 -3.16 -4.96 2.87
C ILE A 133 -3.23 -4.20 1.54
N ILE A 134 -2.43 -3.14 1.40
CA ILE A 134 -2.41 -2.34 0.17
C ILE A 134 -1.60 -3.04 -0.93
N ARG A 135 -0.86 -4.11 -0.60
CA ARG A 135 0.13 -4.79 -1.44
C ARG A 135 1.07 -3.77 -2.08
N ASN A 136 1.80 -3.06 -1.24
CA ASN A 136 2.77 -2.07 -1.69
C ASN A 136 3.87 -2.75 -2.53
N THR A 137 4.17 -2.18 -3.70
CA THR A 137 5.16 -2.72 -4.65
C THR A 137 6.46 -1.92 -4.68
N ASP A 138 6.59 -0.89 -3.83
CA ASP A 138 7.77 -0.02 -3.80
C ASP A 138 8.17 0.43 -2.38
N ARG A 139 7.90 -0.38 -1.34
CA ARG A 139 8.44 -0.07 -0.02
C ARG A 139 9.95 -0.31 0.01
N HIS A 140 10.69 0.72 0.39
CA HIS A 140 12.10 0.66 0.79
C HIS A 140 12.33 1.59 1.99
N MET A 141 13.52 1.49 2.61
CA MET A 141 13.83 2.17 3.87
C MET A 141 14.05 3.69 3.73
N ASP A 142 14.16 4.22 2.51
CA ASP A 142 14.17 5.68 2.30
C ASP A 142 12.76 6.28 2.43
N ASN A 143 11.76 5.51 2.02
CA ASN A 143 10.34 5.89 2.07
C ASN A 143 9.66 5.46 3.38
N LEU A 144 10.44 4.94 4.32
CA LEU A 144 10.04 4.74 5.70
C LEU A 144 10.77 5.77 6.53
N LEU A 145 10.03 6.60 7.26
CA LEU A 145 10.60 7.66 8.06
C LEU A 145 10.52 7.32 9.54
N ILE A 146 11.56 7.64 10.30
CA ILE A 146 11.61 7.43 11.75
C ILE A 146 12.01 8.73 12.43
N ARG A 147 11.25 9.12 13.45
CA ARG A 147 11.62 10.19 14.39
C ARG A 147 12.09 9.52 15.67
N HIS A 148 13.39 9.60 15.93
CA HIS A 148 14.01 9.00 17.10
C HIS A 148 14.74 10.07 17.91
N ILE A 149 14.30 10.26 19.16
CA ILE A 149 14.96 11.08 20.18
C ILE A 149 15.19 10.16 21.38
N PRO A 150 16.44 9.74 21.66
CA PRO A 150 16.75 8.77 22.70
C PRO A 150 16.12 9.12 24.04
N GLY A 151 15.49 8.13 24.68
CA GLY A 151 14.78 8.23 25.95
C GLY A 151 13.50 9.06 25.92
N LYS A 152 13.05 9.55 24.75
CA LYS A 152 11.91 10.47 24.66
C LYS A 152 10.88 10.07 23.62
N VAL A 153 11.31 9.81 22.39
CA VAL A 153 10.39 9.64 21.25
C VAL A 153 10.91 8.58 20.31
N ILE A 154 10.01 7.67 19.93
CA ILE A 154 10.18 6.83 18.75
C ILE A 154 8.85 6.73 18.00
N GLU A 155 8.85 7.24 16.77
CA GLU A 155 7.69 7.29 15.89
C GLU A 155 8.08 6.90 14.47
N LEU A 156 7.12 6.35 13.73
CA LEU A 156 7.30 5.87 12.37
C LEU A 156 6.27 6.54 11.46
N ALA A 157 6.71 6.99 10.29
CA ALA A 157 5.85 7.51 9.25
C ALA A 157 6.07 6.78 7.92
N ALA A 158 5.01 6.20 7.35
CA ALA A 158 5.02 5.52 6.07
C ALA A 158 4.60 6.49 4.95
N ILE A 159 5.58 6.94 4.17
CA ILE A 159 5.37 7.88 3.05
C ILE A 159 5.50 7.16 1.71
N ASP A 160 5.20 7.87 0.62
CA ASP A 160 5.33 7.40 -0.76
C ASP A 160 4.66 6.03 -1.00
N ASN A 161 3.34 6.01 -0.84
CA ASN A 161 2.47 4.86 -1.04
C ASN A 161 1.84 4.83 -2.45
N GLY A 162 2.36 5.61 -3.39
CA GLY A 162 1.83 5.78 -4.75
C GLY A 162 1.76 4.49 -5.56
N LEU A 163 2.57 3.49 -5.23
CA LEU A 163 2.74 2.25 -6.00
C LEU A 163 2.15 1.01 -5.30
N ALA A 164 0.95 1.18 -4.75
CA ALA A 164 0.12 0.14 -4.14
C ALA A 164 -1.19 -0.14 -4.91
N PHE A 165 -2.04 -1.00 -4.35
CA PHE A 165 -3.35 -1.43 -4.85
C PHE A 165 -3.34 -2.04 -6.26
N PRO A 166 -2.63 -3.16 -6.48
CA PRO A 166 -2.60 -3.80 -7.78
C PRO A 166 -3.92 -4.48 -8.16
N VAL A 167 -4.21 -4.56 -9.46
CA VAL A 167 -5.42 -5.19 -10.02
C VAL A 167 -5.34 -6.72 -10.02
N LYS A 168 -4.11 -7.26 -9.97
CA LYS A 168 -3.78 -8.68 -9.85
C LYS A 168 -2.54 -8.81 -8.99
N HIS A 169 -2.35 -9.93 -8.31
CA HIS A 169 -1.07 -10.20 -7.64
C HIS A 169 0.06 -10.11 -8.69
N PRO A 170 1.21 -9.51 -8.35
CA PRO A 170 2.36 -9.55 -9.23
C PRO A 170 2.68 -11.02 -9.50
N GLU A 171 2.47 -11.47 -10.73
CA GLU A 171 2.77 -12.84 -11.10
C GLU A 171 4.28 -13.05 -10.97
N PHE A 172 4.71 -14.17 -10.37
CA PHE A 172 6.10 -14.66 -10.49
C PHE A 172 6.51 -14.84 -11.98
N VAL A 173 5.55 -14.75 -12.90
CA VAL A 173 5.66 -14.90 -14.36
C VAL A 173 6.33 -13.69 -15.04
N SER A 174 6.41 -12.53 -14.38
CA SER A 174 7.40 -11.51 -14.75
C SER A 174 8.78 -12.03 -14.30
N ARG A 175 9.37 -12.95 -15.08
CA ARG A 175 10.69 -13.56 -14.82
C ARG A 175 11.81 -12.53 -14.60
N PHE A 176 11.55 -11.26 -14.90
CA PHE A 176 12.52 -10.16 -14.87
C PHE A 176 12.38 -9.21 -13.68
N ARG A 177 11.24 -9.19 -12.96
CA ARG A 177 11.06 -8.29 -11.80
C ARG A 177 10.10 -8.85 -10.77
N THR A 178 10.61 -9.10 -9.56
CA THR A 178 9.82 -9.43 -8.37
C THR A 178 9.55 -8.17 -7.55
N PHE A 179 8.44 -8.16 -6.81
CA PHE A 179 8.11 -7.10 -5.84
C PHE A 179 8.04 -7.71 -4.44
N PRO A 180 9.20 -8.12 -3.88
CA PRO A 180 9.26 -8.70 -2.55
C PRO A 180 8.99 -7.62 -1.49
N PHE A 181 8.45 -8.06 -0.36
CA PHE A 181 8.35 -7.24 0.82
C PHE A 181 9.71 -7.22 1.53
N ARG A 182 10.54 -6.21 1.27
CA ARG A 182 11.91 -6.14 1.82
C ARG A 182 11.96 -6.08 3.35
N TRP A 183 10.86 -5.68 4.01
CA TRP A 183 10.78 -5.65 5.46
C TRP A 183 10.89 -7.05 6.11
N THR A 184 10.76 -8.14 5.36
CA THR A 184 10.91 -9.52 5.86
C THR A 184 12.34 -9.87 6.28
N GLU A 185 13.32 -9.12 5.76
CA GLU A 185 14.73 -9.31 6.08
C GLU A 185 15.08 -8.80 7.49
N TYR A 186 14.18 -8.02 8.10
CA TYR A 186 14.41 -7.41 9.40
C TYR A 186 13.87 -8.27 10.54
N ARG A 187 14.65 -8.33 11.63
CA ARG A 187 14.33 -9.12 12.84
C ARG A 187 12.94 -8.86 13.41
N TRP A 188 12.43 -7.64 13.33
CA TRP A 188 11.09 -7.27 13.84
C TRP A 188 9.94 -7.94 13.07
N ALA A 189 10.17 -8.38 11.83
CA ALA A 189 9.21 -9.17 11.05
C ALA A 189 9.28 -10.67 11.35
N GLN A 190 10.43 -11.16 11.83
CA GLN A 190 10.67 -12.57 12.18
C GLN A 190 10.24 -12.89 13.61
N GLN A 191 10.02 -11.87 14.43
CA GLN A 191 9.50 -12.02 15.79
C GLN A 191 7.97 -12.15 15.79
N PRO A 192 7.37 -12.75 16.83
CA PRO A 192 5.92 -12.78 16.99
C PRO A 192 5.29 -11.38 16.93
N TRP A 193 4.02 -11.32 16.54
CA TRP A 193 3.25 -10.09 16.62
C TRP A 193 3.27 -9.54 18.05
N ASP A 194 3.39 -8.23 18.15
CA ASP A 194 3.14 -7.52 19.39
C ASP A 194 1.73 -7.91 19.90
N PRO A 195 1.61 -8.35 21.17
CA PRO A 195 0.35 -8.86 21.70
C PRO A 195 -0.79 -7.85 21.59
N ALA A 196 -0.53 -6.58 21.91
CA ALA A 196 -1.55 -5.53 21.87
C ALA A 196 -1.97 -5.20 20.44
N LEU A 197 -1.02 -5.18 19.49
CA LEU A 197 -1.34 -5.02 18.07
C LEU A 197 -2.19 -6.19 17.55
N ARG A 198 -1.81 -7.42 17.88
CA ARG A 198 -2.53 -8.63 17.43
C ARG A 198 -3.97 -8.65 17.95
N GLU A 199 -4.16 -8.39 19.24
CA GLU A 199 -5.47 -8.33 19.87
C GLU A 199 -6.36 -7.26 19.22
N HIS A 200 -5.81 -6.04 19.05
CA HIS A 200 -6.50 -4.94 18.37
C HIS A 200 -6.94 -5.30 16.95
N LEU A 201 -6.04 -5.90 16.15
CA LEU A 201 -6.33 -6.28 14.78
C LEU A 201 -7.35 -7.41 14.68
N LEU A 202 -7.29 -8.40 15.57
CA LEU A 202 -8.28 -9.50 15.60
C LEU A 202 -9.67 -9.01 16.00
N ALA A 203 -9.76 -8.02 16.90
CA ALA A 203 -11.03 -7.39 17.26
C ALA A 203 -11.61 -6.53 16.12
N LEU A 204 -10.74 -5.86 15.36
CA LEU A 204 -11.15 -4.93 14.30
C LEU A 204 -11.45 -5.61 12.96
N ILE A 205 -10.61 -6.57 12.54
CA ILE A 205 -10.69 -7.20 11.21
C ILE A 205 -11.76 -8.29 11.22
N ASN A 206 -12.95 -7.94 10.73
CA ASN A 206 -14.07 -8.85 10.54
C ASN A 206 -14.72 -8.65 9.15
N PRO A 207 -15.69 -9.49 8.75
CA PRO A 207 -16.37 -9.35 7.45
C PRO A 207 -17.01 -7.99 7.21
N ALA A 208 -17.51 -7.32 8.25
CA ALA A 208 -18.13 -6.01 8.17
C ALA A 208 -17.08 -4.92 7.93
N PHE A 209 -15.97 -4.95 8.66
CA PHE A 209 -14.80 -4.11 8.40
C PHE A 209 -14.30 -4.26 6.96
N LEU A 210 -14.14 -5.50 6.47
CA LEU A 210 -13.67 -5.73 5.10
C LEU A 210 -14.65 -5.20 4.04
N HIS A 211 -15.96 -5.23 4.33
CA HIS A 211 -16.96 -4.59 3.49
C HIS A 211 -16.72 -3.08 3.42
N ASP A 212 -16.61 -2.42 4.58
CA ASP A 212 -16.50 -0.97 4.71
C ASP A 212 -15.20 -0.47 4.09
N LEU A 213 -14.07 -1.12 4.38
CA LEU A 213 -12.76 -0.85 3.75
C LEU A 213 -12.86 -0.88 2.22
N CYS A 214 -13.43 -1.95 1.67
CA CYS A 214 -13.60 -2.06 0.22
C CYS A 214 -14.62 -1.07 -0.35
N HIS A 215 -15.58 -0.60 0.46
CA HIS A 215 -16.55 0.40 0.06
C HIS A 215 -15.88 1.76 -0.11
N GLU A 216 -15.14 2.22 0.91
CA GLU A 216 -14.39 3.48 0.90
C GLU A 216 -13.36 3.52 -0.23
N LEU A 217 -12.55 2.46 -0.37
CA LEU A 217 -11.58 2.36 -1.47
C LEU A 217 -12.27 2.36 -2.84
N LYS A 218 -13.44 1.73 -2.97
CA LYS A 218 -14.19 1.76 -4.22
C LYS A 218 -14.72 3.15 -4.54
N ILE A 219 -15.17 3.92 -3.55
CA ILE A 219 -15.58 5.32 -3.74
C ILE A 219 -14.39 6.12 -4.29
N LEU A 220 -13.23 6.01 -3.63
CA LEU A 220 -12.00 6.68 -4.03
C LEU A 220 -11.57 6.29 -5.46
N PHE A 221 -11.40 5.01 -5.75
CA PHE A 221 -10.90 4.56 -7.06
C PHE A 221 -11.91 4.72 -8.20
N ARG A 222 -13.19 4.97 -7.90
CA ARG A 222 -14.23 5.30 -8.90
C ARG A 222 -14.42 6.81 -9.11
N TYR A 223 -13.67 7.62 -8.37
CA TYR A 223 -13.69 9.07 -8.48
C TYR A 223 -13.52 9.52 -9.95
N LYS A 224 -14.42 10.40 -10.39
CA LYS A 224 -14.56 10.90 -11.77
C LYS A 224 -14.60 9.84 -12.88
N HIS A 225 -14.87 8.58 -12.54
CA HIS A 225 -14.92 7.45 -13.48
C HIS A 225 -13.65 7.26 -14.32
N ILE A 226 -12.50 7.75 -13.83
CA ILE A 226 -11.19 7.64 -14.49
C ILE A 226 -10.84 6.15 -14.71
N ASN A 227 -11.17 5.31 -13.72
CA ASN A 227 -10.88 3.88 -13.76
C ASN A 227 -12.07 3.04 -14.22
N SER A 228 -11.80 2.04 -15.07
CA SER A 228 -12.78 1.03 -15.45
C SER A 228 -13.35 0.29 -14.23
N ARG A 229 -14.66 0.01 -14.26
CA ARG A 229 -15.35 -0.77 -13.21
C ARG A 229 -14.69 -2.14 -13.00
N TYR A 230 -14.17 -2.73 -14.08
CA TYR A 230 -13.51 -4.03 -14.04
C TYR A 230 -12.17 -3.97 -13.28
N LEU A 231 -11.37 -2.93 -13.50
CA LEU A 231 -10.07 -2.77 -12.83
C LEU A 231 -10.26 -2.55 -11.33
N VAL A 232 -11.15 -1.63 -10.95
CA VAL A 232 -11.48 -1.39 -9.53
C VAL A 232 -12.04 -2.65 -8.87
N PHE A 233 -12.92 -3.39 -9.57
CA PHE A 233 -13.40 -4.67 -9.07
C PHE A 233 -12.25 -5.65 -8.80
N SER A 234 -11.26 -5.69 -9.69
CA SER A 234 -10.10 -6.57 -9.58
C SER A 234 -9.16 -6.15 -8.45
N GLN A 235 -8.89 -4.85 -8.27
CA GLN A 235 -8.16 -4.33 -7.10
C GLN A 235 -8.81 -4.78 -5.79
N MET A 236 -10.14 -4.63 -5.68
CA MET A 236 -10.86 -5.02 -4.47
C MET A 236 -10.83 -6.54 -4.23
N ARG A 237 -10.58 -7.37 -5.25
CA ARG A 237 -10.37 -8.81 -5.04
C ARG A 237 -9.02 -9.12 -4.43
N VAL A 238 -7.99 -8.36 -4.83
CA VAL A 238 -6.65 -8.46 -4.25
C VAL A 238 -6.67 -7.97 -2.80
N VAL A 239 -7.21 -6.77 -2.53
CA VAL A 239 -7.31 -6.22 -1.15
C VAL A 239 -8.02 -7.20 -0.22
N ARG A 240 -9.15 -7.79 -0.64
CA ARG A 240 -9.84 -8.81 0.17
C ARG A 240 -8.99 -10.06 0.41
N GLY A 241 -8.20 -10.47 -0.59
CA GLY A 241 -7.28 -11.59 -0.43
C GLY A 241 -6.17 -11.30 0.57
N GLN A 242 -5.59 -10.10 0.54
CA GLN A 242 -4.57 -9.68 1.50
C GLN A 242 -5.13 -9.61 2.91
N VAL A 243 -6.28 -8.98 3.11
CA VAL A 243 -6.92 -8.92 4.44
C VAL A 243 -7.26 -10.32 4.96
N TRP A 244 -7.73 -11.22 4.09
CA TRP A 244 -8.01 -12.61 4.46
C TRP A 244 -6.75 -13.35 4.94
N ASN A 245 -5.66 -13.26 4.18
CA ASN A 245 -4.39 -13.90 4.55
C ASN A 245 -3.79 -13.31 5.83
N LEU A 246 -3.90 -11.99 6.02
CA LEU A 246 -3.48 -11.33 7.25
C LEU A 246 -4.28 -11.83 8.45
N TYR A 247 -5.61 -11.89 8.34
CA TYR A 247 -6.47 -12.41 9.40
C TYR A 247 -6.12 -13.87 9.74
N ASP A 248 -5.91 -14.73 8.74
CA ASP A 248 -5.50 -16.13 8.95
C ASP A 248 -4.15 -16.25 9.67
N CYS A 249 -3.16 -15.41 9.28
CA CYS A 249 -1.86 -15.33 9.94
C CYS A 249 -1.99 -14.92 11.42
N LEU A 250 -2.75 -13.85 11.71
CA LEU A 250 -2.99 -13.36 13.07
C LEU A 250 -3.74 -14.40 13.91
N ALA A 251 -4.77 -15.04 13.36
CA ALA A 251 -5.57 -16.06 14.05
C ALA A 251 -4.73 -17.28 14.45
N LYS A 252 -3.84 -17.71 13.56
CA LYS A 252 -2.91 -18.83 13.80
C LYS A 252 -1.69 -18.46 14.64
N ASN A 253 -1.55 -17.18 15.01
CA ASN A 253 -0.40 -16.67 15.75
C ASN A 253 0.94 -16.93 15.03
N GLU A 254 0.92 -16.88 13.69
CA GLU A 254 2.14 -16.95 12.89
C GLU A 254 2.88 -15.61 12.93
N THR A 255 4.17 -15.61 12.64
CA THR A 255 5.00 -14.39 12.59
C THR A 255 4.68 -13.53 11.34
N PRO A 256 4.91 -12.21 11.38
CA PRO A 256 4.64 -11.31 10.25
C PRO A 256 5.32 -11.72 8.92
N ASP A 257 6.54 -12.25 8.97
CA ASP A 257 7.27 -12.72 7.79
C ASP A 257 6.60 -13.94 7.13
N SER A 258 5.84 -14.76 7.86
CA SER A 258 5.10 -15.90 7.31
C SER A 258 4.08 -15.49 6.24
N LEU A 259 3.65 -14.22 6.24
CA LEU A 259 2.70 -13.67 5.27
C LEU A 259 3.16 -13.83 3.82
N ILE A 260 4.46 -13.91 3.56
CA ILE A 260 5.00 -14.12 2.20
C ILE A 260 4.87 -15.57 1.74
N MET A 261 4.78 -16.51 2.68
CA MET A 261 4.58 -17.93 2.41
C MET A 261 3.10 -18.25 2.15
N LYS A 262 2.18 -17.35 2.51
CA LYS A 262 0.76 -17.49 2.21
C LYS A 262 0.56 -17.47 0.69
N GLU A 263 -0.21 -18.44 0.19
CA GLU A 263 -0.58 -18.46 -1.22
C GLU A 263 -1.37 -17.18 -1.59
N PRO A 264 -1.03 -16.51 -2.70
CA PRO A 264 -1.80 -15.37 -3.18
C PRO A 264 -3.22 -15.79 -3.57
N ILE A 265 -4.22 -15.30 -2.84
CA ILE A 265 -5.64 -15.57 -3.12
C ILE A 265 -6.37 -14.33 -3.64
N LEU A 266 -7.48 -14.56 -4.36
CA LEU A 266 -8.40 -13.52 -4.80
C LEU A 266 -9.77 -13.77 -4.18
N VAL A 267 -10.31 -12.77 -3.48
CA VAL A 267 -11.54 -12.94 -2.72
C VAL A 267 -12.68 -12.10 -3.30
N THR A 268 -13.83 -12.72 -3.52
CA THR A 268 -15.05 -12.08 -4.05
C THR A 268 -16.18 -12.10 -3.02
N ARG A 269 -17.12 -11.16 -3.12
CA ARG A 269 -18.31 -11.13 -2.26
C ARG A 269 -19.35 -12.11 -2.78
N ARG A 270 -20.04 -12.81 -1.86
CA ARG A 270 -21.22 -13.65 -2.16
C ARG A 270 -22.53 -12.86 -2.15
N TYR A 271 -22.49 -11.62 -1.67
CA TYR A 271 -23.63 -10.74 -1.50
C TYR A 271 -23.55 -9.52 -2.42
N ARG A 272 -24.69 -8.88 -2.69
CA ARG A 272 -24.77 -7.69 -3.56
C ARG A 272 -24.69 -6.37 -2.78
N ARG A 273 -25.60 -6.16 -1.84
CA ARG A 273 -25.77 -4.88 -1.13
C ARG A 273 -25.62 -4.98 0.38
N ASN A 274 -26.08 -6.06 1.00
CA ASN A 274 -26.13 -6.17 2.47
C ASN A 274 -24.72 -6.15 3.07
N ARG A 275 -24.51 -5.29 4.08
CA ARG A 275 -23.32 -5.31 4.92
C ARG A 275 -23.31 -6.62 5.73
N PRO A 276 -22.19 -7.35 5.83
CA PRO A 276 -22.09 -8.52 6.68
C PRO A 276 -22.47 -8.22 8.13
N ASN A 277 -23.22 -9.13 8.76
CA ASN A 277 -23.69 -9.00 10.14
C ASN A 277 -23.24 -10.16 11.05
N THR A 278 -22.41 -11.07 10.53
CA THR A 278 -21.81 -12.18 11.27
C THR A 278 -20.34 -12.32 10.90
N ASP A 279 -19.55 -12.89 11.80
CA ASP A 279 -18.11 -13.09 11.60
C ASP A 279 -17.77 -14.35 10.79
N ASN A 280 -18.77 -14.98 10.17
CA ASN A 280 -18.54 -16.13 9.30
C ASN A 280 -18.00 -15.68 7.93
N TRP A 281 -16.69 -15.62 7.80
CA TRP A 281 -16.01 -15.21 6.57
C TRP A 281 -16.44 -16.01 5.31
N ALA A 282 -16.61 -17.34 5.44
CA ALA A 282 -16.99 -18.21 4.32
C ALA A 282 -18.44 -18.00 3.85
N GLN A 283 -19.32 -17.51 4.74
CA GLN A 283 -20.68 -17.12 4.40
C GLN A 283 -20.70 -15.90 3.46
N TRP A 284 -19.86 -14.90 3.72
CA TRP A 284 -19.90 -13.62 3.03
C TRP A 284 -18.99 -13.54 1.81
N PHE A 285 -17.93 -14.35 1.78
CA PHE A 285 -16.92 -14.28 0.74
C PHE A 285 -16.63 -15.62 0.08
N ARG A 286 -16.12 -15.56 -1.14
CA ARG A 286 -15.68 -16.70 -1.94
C ARG A 286 -14.22 -16.49 -2.29
N VAL A 287 -13.37 -17.35 -1.74
CA VAL A 287 -11.94 -17.43 -2.04
C VAL A 287 -11.75 -18.10 -3.40
N ARG A 288 -10.78 -17.62 -4.18
CA ARG A 288 -10.27 -18.26 -5.38
C ARG A 288 -8.75 -18.28 -5.31
N HIS A 289 -8.18 -19.47 -5.43
CA HIS A 289 -6.73 -19.67 -5.51
C HIS A 289 -6.20 -19.22 -6.87
N CYS A 290 -5.01 -18.63 -6.88
CA CYS A 290 -4.33 -18.24 -8.11
C CYS A 290 -3.63 -19.48 -8.68
N ASN A 291 -4.34 -20.31 -9.47
CA ASN A 291 -3.72 -21.47 -10.11
C ASN A 291 -2.59 -21.03 -11.04
N ASN A 292 -1.33 -21.26 -10.63
CA ASN A 292 -0.14 -20.96 -11.42
C ASN A 292 0.06 -21.94 -12.60
N TYR A 293 -0.68 -23.04 -12.67
CA TYR A 293 -0.51 -24.11 -13.66
C TYR A 293 -1.38 -23.97 -14.93
N SER A 294 -2.35 -23.05 -14.97
CA SER A 294 -3.35 -23.01 -16.07
C SER A 294 -3.33 -21.73 -16.91
N ARG A 295 -2.29 -20.90 -16.78
CA ARG A 295 -2.04 -19.78 -17.70
C ARG A 295 -0.68 -19.97 -18.37
N ALA A 296 -0.61 -20.98 -19.23
CA ALA A 296 0.26 -20.87 -20.39
C ALA A 296 -0.20 -19.63 -21.17
N CYS A 297 0.70 -18.65 -21.30
CA CYS A 297 0.50 -17.46 -22.09
C CYS A 297 0.05 -17.83 -23.51
N CYS A 298 -0.96 -17.13 -24.02
CA CYS A 298 -1.02 -16.86 -25.46
C CYS A 298 0.12 -15.91 -25.83
#